data_AF-A0A1Q8C8Y2-F1
#
_entry.id   AF-A0A1Q8C8Y2-F1
#
_cell.length_a   1.000
_cell.length_b   1.000
_cell.length_c   1.000
_cell.angle_alpha   90.00
_cell.angle_beta   90.00
_cell.angle_gamma   90.00
#
_symmetry.space_group_name_H-M   'P 1'
#
loop_
_entity.id
_entity.type
_entity.pdbx_description
1 polymer ?
#
loop_
_entity_poly.entity_id
_entity_poly.type
_entity_poly.pdbx_seq_one_letter_code
_entity_poly.pdbx_strand_id
1 'polypeptide(L)'
;MDPLGRRRFLTSAVLGTTAAGVVGASALGSFAPEAAASPRPALDVGAGELDPNFVEGRIIGITKGLLLVTSSDRSMHRIHLTGATSVWKLRPTTSDAATVGDGLYARGVRMPDGTLAADAVWLNIVNLQVHITSIGRSVLHLDHRGDRIVGHVVAGTTAAVYNSTPAVSDLSLLQVGKHAQVVGAWRPDTNEVDLATVYAAA
;
A
#
# COMPACT_ATOMS: atom_id res chain seq x y z
N MET A 1 18.39 7.58 -4.78
CA MET A 1 17.97 7.90 -3.40
C MET A 1 18.78 7.06 -2.42
N ASP A 2 19.28 7.63 -1.34
CA ASP A 2 19.91 6.89 -0.23
C ASP A 2 18.86 6.01 0.50
N PRO A 3 19.17 4.79 0.99
CA PRO A 3 18.26 3.90 1.71
C PRO A 3 17.37 4.57 2.78
N LEU A 4 17.87 5.55 3.53
CA LEU A 4 17.06 6.31 4.49
C LEU A 4 16.04 7.24 3.81
N GLY A 5 16.40 7.79 2.65
CA GLY A 5 15.51 8.58 1.79
C GLY A 5 14.41 7.74 1.16
N ARG A 6 14.72 6.52 0.70
CA ARG A 6 13.72 5.56 0.20
C ARG A 6 12.80 5.07 1.31
N ARG A 7 13.32 4.81 2.52
CA ARG A 7 12.51 4.48 3.71
C ARG A 7 11.57 5.62 4.06
N ARG A 8 12.07 6.84 4.26
CA ARG A 8 11.23 8.02 4.54
C ARG A 8 10.19 8.26 3.45
N PHE A 9 10.56 8.06 2.19
CA PHE A 9 9.65 8.15 1.04
C PHE A 9 8.53 7.10 1.11
N LEU A 10 8.87 5.82 1.27
CA LEU A 10 7.91 4.72 1.39
C LEU A 10 7.03 4.82 2.63
N THR A 11 7.62 5.18 3.78
CA THR A 11 6.93 5.55 5.01
C THR A 11 5.98 6.74 4.78
N SER A 12 6.39 7.79 4.06
CA SER A 12 5.52 8.94 3.77
C SER A 12 4.44 8.68 2.73
N ALA A 13 4.70 7.78 1.77
CA ALA A 13 3.75 7.36 0.74
C ALA A 13 2.69 6.42 1.34
N VAL A 14 3.08 5.54 2.26
CA VAL A 14 2.18 4.60 2.94
C VAL A 14 1.46 5.23 4.15
N LEU A 15 2.10 6.18 4.86
CA LEU A 15 1.53 6.78 6.07
C LEU A 15 1.03 8.22 5.90
N GLY A 16 1.14 8.84 4.72
CA GLY A 16 0.61 10.18 4.42
C GLY A 16 0.93 11.20 5.52
N THR A 17 2.09 11.87 5.45
CA THR A 17 2.52 12.85 6.46
C THR A 17 1.57 14.05 6.54
N THR A 18 0.48 13.88 7.29
CA THR A 18 -0.39 14.83 8.00
C THR A 18 -1.36 13.96 8.79
N ALA A 19 -1.05 13.67 10.07
CA ALA A 19 -1.94 13.39 11.21
C ALA A 19 -3.40 12.88 11.00
N ALA A 20 -3.70 12.12 9.96
CA ALA A 20 -5.05 11.68 9.62
C ALA A 20 -4.98 10.28 8.99
N GLY A 21 -4.88 9.29 9.88
CA GLY A 21 -5.38 7.95 9.61
C GLY A 21 -4.46 7.03 8.83
N VAL A 22 -3.61 6.29 9.56
CA VAL A 22 -3.27 4.93 9.15
C VAL A 22 -4.57 4.17 8.99
N VAL A 23 -4.96 3.93 7.74
CA VAL A 23 -6.16 3.19 7.37
C VAL A 23 -5.91 1.73 7.76
N GLY A 24 -6.47 1.32 8.90
CA GLY A 24 -6.41 -0.08 9.34
C GLY A 24 -7.00 -1.00 8.28
N ALA A 25 -6.62 -2.28 8.31
CA ALA A 25 -6.96 -3.26 7.28
C ALA A 25 -8.45 -3.36 6.95
N SER A 26 -9.34 -3.05 7.91
CA SER A 26 -10.78 -2.97 7.71
C SER A 26 -11.24 -1.83 6.79
N ALA A 27 -10.42 -0.80 6.61
CA ALA A 27 -10.71 0.36 5.78
C ALA A 27 -9.89 0.42 4.48
N LEU A 28 -9.00 -0.55 4.23
CA LEU A 28 -8.36 -0.78 2.92
C LEU A 28 -9.06 -1.88 2.10
N GLY A 29 -9.95 -2.66 2.72
CA GLY A 29 -10.88 -3.56 2.04
C GLY A 29 -12.12 -2.86 1.46
N SER A 30 -12.39 -1.64 1.89
CA SER A 30 -13.43 -0.76 1.35
C SER A 30 -12.84 0.64 1.20
N PHE A 31 -12.49 1.02 -0.01
CA PHE A 31 -12.09 2.38 -0.36
C PHE A 31 -13.28 3.37 -0.36
N ALA A 32 -14.44 2.94 0.14
CA ALA A 32 -15.62 3.78 0.28
C ALA A 32 -15.43 4.76 1.47
N PRO A 33 -15.82 6.04 1.35
CA PRO A 33 -15.69 7.06 2.40
C PRO A 33 -16.19 6.61 3.78
N GLU A 34 -17.17 5.70 3.82
CA GLU A 34 -17.81 5.17 5.01
C GLU A 34 -16.86 4.29 5.85
N ALA A 35 -15.90 3.59 5.22
CA ALA A 35 -14.91 2.79 5.93
C ALA A 35 -13.84 3.67 6.59
N ALA A 36 -13.56 4.85 6.01
CA ALA A 36 -12.73 5.86 6.64
C ALA A 36 -13.38 6.47 7.89
N ALA A 37 -14.73 6.52 7.93
CA ALA A 37 -15.55 7.07 9.02
C ALA A 37 -15.83 6.11 10.18
N SER A 38 -15.42 4.83 10.08
CA SER A 38 -15.59 3.86 11.17
C SER A 38 -14.65 4.16 12.35
N PRO A 39 -15.11 4.08 13.62
CA PRO A 39 -14.26 4.31 14.78
C PRO A 39 -13.09 3.31 14.78
N ARG A 40 -11.86 3.81 14.63
CA ARG A 40 -10.65 3.01 14.74
C ARG A 40 -10.18 3.01 16.19
N PRO A 41 -9.65 1.90 16.72
CA PRO A 41 -8.92 1.93 17.96
C PRO A 41 -7.81 2.98 17.83
N ALA A 42 -7.69 3.86 18.82
CA ALA A 42 -6.62 4.84 18.85
C ALA A 42 -5.27 4.11 18.79
N LEU A 43 -4.33 4.64 18.00
CA LEU A 43 -2.96 4.20 18.07
C LEU A 43 -2.41 4.67 19.42
N ASP A 44 -2.09 3.74 20.30
CA ASP A 44 -1.37 4.04 21.54
C ASP A 44 0.13 4.20 21.24
N VAL A 45 0.43 5.15 20.35
CA VAL A 45 1.79 5.46 19.90
C VAL A 45 1.96 6.96 20.05
N GLY A 46 2.93 7.39 20.86
CA GLY A 46 3.23 8.80 21.05
C GLY A 46 3.55 9.48 19.72
N ALA A 47 3.23 10.77 19.59
CA ALA A 47 3.54 11.53 18.39
C ALA A 47 5.06 11.51 18.11
N GLY A 48 5.46 10.90 17.00
CA GLY A 48 6.87 10.75 16.60
C GLY A 48 7.54 9.46 17.06
N GLU A 49 6.86 8.61 17.82
CA GLU A 49 7.36 7.30 18.20
C GLU A 49 7.19 6.27 17.07
N LEU A 50 8.11 5.32 16.99
CA LEU A 50 7.99 4.18 16.09
C LEU A 50 6.98 3.20 16.68
N ASP A 51 5.98 2.82 15.89
CA ASP A 51 5.03 1.78 16.29
C ASP A 51 5.78 0.42 16.41
N PRO A 52 5.93 -0.13 17.63
CA PRO A 52 6.67 -1.38 17.84
C PRO A 52 5.97 -2.60 17.20
N ASN A 53 4.67 -2.45 16.92
CA ASN A 53 3.81 -3.44 16.31
C ASN A 53 3.70 -3.30 14.78
N PHE A 54 4.52 -2.44 14.19
CA PHE A 54 4.63 -2.26 12.75
C PHE A 54 5.98 -2.73 12.22
N VAL A 55 5.96 -3.38 11.06
CA VAL A 55 7.16 -3.80 10.33
C VAL A 55 7.00 -3.44 8.86
N GLU A 56 8.03 -2.83 8.28
CA GLU A 56 8.19 -2.67 6.84
C GLU A 56 9.39 -3.48 6.36
N GLY A 57 9.41 -3.89 5.10
CA GLY A 57 10.62 -4.41 4.50
C GLY A 57 10.39 -5.20 3.23
N ARG A 58 11.38 -6.00 2.86
CA ARG A 58 11.29 -6.95 1.75
C ARG A 58 11.28 -8.38 2.28
N ILE A 59 10.37 -9.20 1.75
CA ILE A 59 10.32 -10.63 2.04
C ILE A 59 11.54 -11.30 1.41
N ILE A 60 12.37 -11.93 2.24
CA ILE A 60 13.58 -12.67 1.83
C ILE A 60 13.42 -14.18 1.98
N GLY A 61 12.38 -14.64 2.67
CA GLY A 61 12.06 -16.06 2.82
C GLY A 61 10.63 -16.27 3.30
N ILE A 62 10.04 -17.41 2.90
CA ILE A 62 8.69 -17.83 3.30
C ILE A 62 8.77 -19.28 3.74
N THR A 63 8.26 -19.61 4.92
CA THR A 63 8.21 -20.99 5.43
C THR A 63 6.98 -21.19 6.30
N LYS A 64 6.00 -21.98 5.81
CA LYS A 64 4.79 -22.38 6.57
C LYS A 64 4.07 -21.21 7.26
N GLY A 65 3.73 -20.17 6.50
CA GLY A 65 3.06 -18.96 7.04
C GLY A 65 3.98 -18.01 7.82
N LEU A 66 5.26 -18.35 8.02
CA LEU A 66 6.26 -17.43 8.54
C LEU A 66 6.96 -16.71 7.38
N LEU A 67 6.94 -15.38 7.40
CA LEU A 67 7.73 -14.52 6.53
C LEU A 67 9.00 -14.11 7.26
N LEU A 68 10.13 -14.25 6.58
CA LEU A 68 11.38 -13.61 6.95
C LEU A 68 11.51 -12.33 6.14
N VAL A 69 11.60 -11.20 6.83
CA VAL A 69 11.58 -9.86 6.23
C VAL A 69 12.84 -9.12 6.62
N THR A 70 13.48 -8.48 5.64
CA THR A 70 14.57 -7.52 5.89
C THR A 70 14.06 -6.12 5.72
N SER A 71 14.11 -5.32 6.78
CA SER A 71 13.75 -3.90 6.77
C SER A 71 14.83 -3.05 6.09
N SER A 72 14.49 -1.81 5.79
CA SER A 72 15.41 -0.87 5.12
C SER A 72 16.64 -0.48 5.95
N ASP A 73 16.59 -0.57 7.29
CA ASP A 73 17.76 -0.47 8.20
C ASP A 73 18.54 -1.78 8.33
N ARG A 74 18.20 -2.80 7.54
CA ARG A 74 18.81 -4.13 7.55
C ARG A 74 18.49 -4.96 8.80
N SER A 75 17.55 -4.54 9.66
CA SER A 75 17.02 -5.44 10.68
C SER A 75 16.24 -6.59 10.03
N MET A 76 16.25 -7.74 10.70
CA MET A 76 15.48 -8.90 10.28
C MET A 76 14.28 -9.09 11.20
N HIS A 77 13.14 -9.42 10.60
CA HIS A 77 11.90 -9.67 11.30
C HIS A 77 11.30 -11.00 10.88
N ARG A 78 10.71 -11.68 11.87
CA ARG A 78 9.88 -12.85 11.68
C ARG A 78 8.44 -12.42 11.80
N ILE A 79 7.63 -12.65 10.77
CA ILE A 79 6.22 -12.28 10.75
C ILE A 79 5.41 -13.54 10.52
N HIS A 80 4.53 -13.87 11.45
CA HIS A 80 3.66 -15.03 11.34
C HIS A 80 2.30 -14.60 10.80
N LEU A 81 1.94 -15.14 9.64
CA LEU A 81 0.60 -15.03 9.05
C LEU A 81 -0.25 -16.18 9.58
N THR A 82 -1.42 -15.85 10.08
CA THR A 82 -2.43 -16.81 10.53
C THR A 82 -3.60 -16.83 9.54
N GLY A 83 -4.53 -17.78 9.70
CA GLY A 83 -5.77 -17.77 8.91
C GLY A 83 -6.66 -16.54 9.16
N ALA A 84 -6.41 -15.77 10.22
CA ALA A 84 -7.14 -14.54 10.53
C ALA A 84 -6.43 -13.28 10.00
N THR A 85 -5.22 -13.39 9.45
CA THR A 85 -4.48 -12.24 8.93
C THR A 85 -5.16 -11.69 7.69
N SER A 86 -5.49 -10.41 7.71
CA SER A 86 -5.98 -9.70 6.52
C SER A 86 -4.82 -9.42 5.58
N VAL A 87 -4.84 -9.99 4.37
CA VAL A 87 -3.78 -9.78 3.38
C VAL A 87 -4.33 -8.97 2.20
N TRP A 88 -3.57 -7.95 1.79
CA TRP A 88 -3.89 -7.14 0.63
C TRP A 88 -2.72 -7.14 -0.36
N LYS A 89 -3.00 -7.47 -1.61
CA LYS A 89 -2.09 -7.31 -2.76
C LYS A 89 -2.93 -6.93 -3.96
N LEU A 90 -3.00 -5.63 -4.26
CA LEU A 90 -3.92 -4.99 -5.22
C LEU A 90 -5.41 -5.08 -4.81
N ARG A 91 -5.81 -6.17 -4.16
CA ARG A 91 -7.14 -6.48 -3.63
C ARG A 91 -7.00 -7.33 -2.36
N PRO A 92 -8.05 -7.44 -1.54
CA PRO A 92 -8.10 -8.43 -0.47
C PRO A 92 -7.81 -9.83 -1.01
N THR A 93 -6.91 -10.57 -0.35
CA THR A 93 -6.42 -11.88 -0.79
C THR A 93 -5.95 -12.72 0.41
N THR A 94 -5.31 -13.87 0.14
CA THR A 94 -4.77 -14.80 1.14
C THR A 94 -3.25 -14.70 1.23
N SER A 95 -2.67 -15.35 2.24
CA SER A 95 -1.22 -15.42 2.45
C SER A 95 -0.45 -16.00 1.27
N ASP A 96 -1.10 -16.80 0.42
CA ASP A 96 -0.47 -17.44 -0.74
C ASP A 96 -0.05 -16.44 -1.82
N ALA A 97 -0.58 -15.21 -1.76
CA ALA A 97 -0.19 -14.13 -2.66
C ALA A 97 1.20 -13.52 -2.33
N ALA A 98 1.74 -13.81 -1.14
CA ALA A 98 3.05 -13.35 -0.72
C ALA A 98 4.16 -14.10 -1.44
N THR A 99 5.09 -13.36 -2.03
CA THR A 99 6.24 -13.91 -2.75
C THR A 99 7.55 -13.32 -2.22
N VAL A 100 8.63 -14.11 -2.27
CA VAL A 100 9.98 -13.59 -2.02
C VAL A 100 10.27 -12.47 -3.01
N GLY A 101 10.79 -11.35 -2.50
CA GLY A 101 10.99 -10.11 -3.27
C GLY A 101 9.88 -9.07 -3.11
N ASP A 102 8.70 -9.44 -2.59
CA ASP A 102 7.66 -8.46 -2.30
C ASP A 102 8.13 -7.47 -1.22
N GLY A 103 7.83 -6.20 -1.44
CA GLY A 103 7.76 -5.20 -0.39
C GLY A 103 6.55 -5.47 0.49
N LEU A 104 6.71 -5.27 1.78
CA LEU A 104 5.73 -5.60 2.80
C LEU A 104 5.61 -4.47 3.80
N TYR A 105 4.37 -4.21 4.20
CA TYR A 105 4.04 -3.54 5.45
C TYR A 105 3.16 -4.49 6.23
N ALA A 106 3.47 -4.70 7.50
CA ALA A 106 2.69 -5.54 8.39
C ALA A 106 2.43 -4.80 9.70
N ARG A 107 1.24 -5.04 10.24
CA ARG A 107 0.89 -4.72 11.61
C ARG A 107 0.47 -6.00 12.32
N GLY A 108 0.60 -6.01 13.64
CA GLY A 108 0.14 -7.14 14.44
C GLY A 108 0.48 -6.97 15.91
N VAL A 109 0.71 -8.09 16.58
CA VAL A 109 1.16 -8.12 17.98
C VAL A 109 2.53 -8.76 18.05
N ARG A 110 3.48 -8.09 18.72
CA ARG A 110 4.77 -8.69 19.05
C ARG A 110 4.60 -9.77 20.12
N MET A 111 5.05 -10.97 19.77
CA MET A 111 5.12 -12.11 20.69
C MET A 111 6.39 -12.03 21.55
N PRO A 112 6.45 -12.73 22.70
CA PRO A 112 7.62 -12.72 23.58
C PRO A 112 8.93 -13.18 22.93
N ASP A 113 8.85 -14.00 21.87
CA ASP A 113 10.00 -14.46 21.08
C ASP A 113 10.46 -13.43 20.02
N GLY A 114 9.81 -12.27 19.96
CA GLY A 114 10.07 -11.20 19.00
C GLY A 114 9.37 -11.37 17.65
N THR A 115 8.66 -12.48 17.41
CA THR A 115 7.86 -12.68 16.19
C THR A 115 6.68 -11.71 16.16
N LEU A 116 6.38 -11.12 15.01
CA LEU A 116 5.14 -10.35 14.82
C LEU A 116 4.02 -11.30 14.38
N ALA A 117 3.03 -11.54 15.24
CA ALA A 117 1.80 -12.21 14.84
C ALA A 117 0.92 -11.20 14.09
N ALA A 118 0.86 -11.29 12.76
CA ALA A 118 0.25 -10.25 11.94
C ALA A 118 -1.28 -10.32 11.96
N ASP A 119 -1.93 -9.18 12.19
CA ASP A 119 -3.36 -9.01 11.94
C ASP A 119 -3.62 -8.49 10.52
N ALA A 120 -2.66 -7.77 9.95
CA ALA A 120 -2.75 -7.15 8.64
C ALA A 120 -1.41 -7.13 7.91
N VAL A 121 -1.43 -7.46 6.62
CA VAL A 121 -0.28 -7.38 5.72
C VAL A 121 -0.67 -6.75 4.39
N TRP A 122 0.10 -5.76 3.97
CA TRP A 122 -0.01 -5.11 2.67
C TRP A 122 1.24 -5.38 1.85
N LEU A 123 1.05 -6.04 0.72
CA LEU A 123 2.10 -6.45 -0.19
C LEU A 123 2.18 -5.47 -1.34
N ASN A 124 3.37 -4.92 -1.55
CA ASN A 124 3.72 -3.97 -2.60
C ASN A 124 2.83 -2.72 -2.67
N ILE A 125 2.04 -2.42 -1.62
CA ILE A 125 1.07 -1.33 -1.66
C ILE A 125 1.76 0.01 -1.92
N VAL A 126 1.11 0.82 -2.76
CA VAL A 126 1.48 2.20 -2.99
C VAL A 126 0.27 3.10 -2.81
N ASN A 127 0.55 4.31 -2.36
CA ASN A 127 -0.37 5.42 -2.38
C ASN A 127 0.42 6.66 -2.83
N LEU A 128 0.20 7.08 -4.08
CA LEU A 128 1.02 8.07 -4.77
C LEU A 128 0.17 9.26 -5.20
N GLN A 129 0.63 10.47 -4.91
CA GLN A 129 0.11 11.68 -5.54
C GLN A 129 0.85 11.89 -6.86
N VAL A 130 0.13 11.85 -7.98
CA VAL A 130 0.73 11.83 -9.31
C VAL A 130 0.17 12.94 -10.18
N HIS A 131 0.89 13.24 -11.25
CA HIS A 131 0.41 14.02 -12.39
C HIS A 131 0.25 13.09 -13.59
N ILE A 132 -0.91 13.09 -14.25
CA ILE A 132 -1.16 12.24 -15.42
C ILE A 132 -0.48 12.86 -16.65
N THR A 133 0.56 12.23 -17.17
CA THR A 133 1.32 12.76 -18.31
C THR A 133 0.82 12.24 -19.65
N SER A 134 0.26 11.02 -19.69
CA SER A 134 -0.45 10.50 -20.86
C SER A 134 -1.38 9.33 -20.48
N ILE A 135 -2.40 9.10 -21.30
CA ILE A 135 -3.40 8.04 -21.12
C ILE A 135 -3.37 7.14 -22.35
N GLY A 136 -3.08 5.85 -22.13
CA GLY A 136 -3.20 4.80 -23.13
C GLY A 136 -4.45 3.95 -22.92
N ARG A 137 -4.61 2.89 -23.73
CA ARG A 137 -5.77 1.99 -23.65
C ARG A 137 -5.89 1.27 -22.29
N SER A 138 -4.76 0.82 -21.75
CA SER A 138 -4.69 0.03 -20.52
C SER A 138 -3.57 0.49 -19.60
N VAL A 139 -3.03 1.69 -19.85
CA VAL A 139 -1.91 2.26 -19.10
C VAL A 139 -2.11 3.75 -18.88
N LEU A 140 -1.71 4.23 -17.71
CA LEU A 140 -1.55 5.63 -17.37
C LEU A 140 -0.05 5.89 -17.21
N HIS A 141 0.48 6.89 -17.91
CA HIS A 141 1.82 7.38 -17.61
C HIS A 141 1.69 8.50 -16.59
N LEU A 142 2.44 8.35 -15.50
CA LEU A 142 2.32 9.14 -14.31
C LEU A 142 3.68 9.75 -13.98
N ASP A 143 3.67 11.01 -13.54
CA ASP A 143 4.81 11.63 -12.90
C ASP A 143 4.55 11.71 -11.39
N HIS A 144 5.49 11.21 -10.60
CA HIS A 144 5.51 11.38 -9.15
C HIS A 144 6.79 12.12 -8.76
N ARG A 145 6.69 13.44 -8.60
CA ARG A 145 7.83 14.29 -8.16
C ARG A 145 9.04 14.18 -9.10
N GLY A 146 8.82 14.08 -10.40
CA GLY A 146 9.86 13.93 -11.43
C GLY A 146 10.23 12.49 -11.77
N ASP A 147 9.76 11.51 -10.99
CA ASP A 147 9.93 10.09 -11.32
C ASP A 147 8.80 9.61 -12.22
N ARG A 148 9.18 8.98 -13.35
CA ARG A 148 8.22 8.39 -14.30
C ARG A 148 7.75 7.03 -13.81
N ILE A 149 6.44 6.86 -13.76
CA ILE A 149 5.76 5.65 -13.33
C ILE A 149 4.77 5.22 -14.42
N VAL A 150 4.69 3.90 -14.66
CA VAL A 150 3.67 3.32 -15.55
C VAL A 150 2.62 2.63 -14.70
N GLY A 151 1.41 3.19 -14.69
CA GLY A 151 0.24 2.59 -14.04
C GLY A 151 -0.52 1.69 -15.01
N HIS A 152 -0.66 0.40 -14.70
CA HIS A 152 -1.42 -0.56 -15.50
C HIS A 152 -2.86 -0.66 -15.01
N VAL A 153 -3.80 -0.51 -15.93
CA VAL A 153 -5.21 -0.77 -15.69
C VAL A 153 -5.44 -2.28 -15.67
N VAL A 154 -5.89 -2.79 -14.53
CA VAL A 154 -6.19 -4.20 -14.30
C VAL A 154 -7.68 -4.42 -14.44
N ALA A 155 -8.07 -5.20 -15.45
CA ALA A 155 -9.46 -5.51 -15.74
C ALA A 155 -10.17 -6.12 -14.50
N GLY A 156 -11.37 -5.61 -14.20
CA GLY A 156 -12.18 -6.05 -13.06
C GLY A 156 -11.63 -5.65 -11.68
N THR A 157 -10.55 -4.85 -11.63
CA THR A 157 -9.96 -4.38 -10.36
C THR A 157 -9.79 -2.87 -10.34
N THR A 158 -9.21 -2.28 -11.37
CA THR A 158 -9.00 -0.83 -11.41
C THR A 158 -10.34 -0.09 -11.47
N ALA A 159 -10.50 0.86 -10.56
CA ALA A 159 -11.62 1.79 -10.56
C ALA A 159 -11.12 3.24 -10.41
N ALA A 160 -11.95 4.20 -10.81
CA ALA A 160 -11.75 5.61 -10.53
C ALA A 160 -12.83 6.13 -9.56
N VAL A 161 -12.42 7.07 -8.71
CA VAL A 161 -13.28 7.84 -7.83
C VAL A 161 -13.14 9.30 -8.24
N TYR A 162 -14.25 9.91 -8.65
CA TYR A 162 -14.27 11.30 -9.09
C TYR A 162 -14.99 12.16 -8.07
N ASN A 163 -14.38 13.23 -7.57
CA ASN A 163 -15.07 14.19 -6.67
C ASN A 163 -15.84 13.50 -5.51
N SER A 164 -15.25 12.44 -4.93
CA SER A 164 -15.83 11.61 -3.85
C SER A 164 -17.11 10.84 -4.20
N THR A 165 -17.39 10.59 -5.47
CA THR A 165 -18.46 9.68 -5.90
C THR A 165 -18.07 8.22 -5.66
N PRO A 166 -19.03 7.28 -5.71
CA PRO A 166 -18.71 5.85 -5.70
C PRO A 166 -17.70 5.48 -6.80
N ALA A 167 -16.89 4.45 -6.51
CA ALA A 167 -15.88 3.96 -7.43
C ALA A 167 -16.54 3.34 -8.68
N VAL A 168 -16.04 3.72 -9.87
CA VAL A 168 -16.52 3.23 -11.16
C VAL A 168 -15.38 2.64 -11.97
N SER A 169 -15.65 1.63 -12.80
CA SER A 169 -14.66 1.08 -13.73
C SER A 169 -14.38 2.00 -14.92
N ASP A 170 -15.20 3.02 -15.14
CA ASP A 170 -15.02 3.98 -16.22
C ASP A 170 -13.93 5.01 -15.90
N LEU A 171 -12.84 4.95 -16.66
CA LEU A 171 -11.69 5.84 -16.54
C LEU A 171 -11.77 7.04 -17.50
N SER A 172 -12.86 7.20 -18.26
CA SER A 172 -13.01 8.18 -19.35
C SER A 172 -12.92 9.64 -18.90
N LEU A 173 -13.18 9.94 -17.62
CA LEU A 173 -13.10 11.29 -17.07
C LEU A 173 -11.69 11.69 -16.60
N LEU A 174 -10.73 10.75 -16.60
CA LEU A 174 -9.33 11.08 -16.35
C LEU A 174 -8.77 11.95 -17.47
N GLN A 175 -8.01 12.98 -17.09
CA GLN A 175 -7.46 13.95 -18.03
C GLN A 175 -5.94 14.04 -17.89
N VAL A 176 -5.26 14.13 -19.03
CA VAL A 176 -3.84 14.49 -19.08
C VAL A 176 -3.65 15.90 -18.52
N GLY A 177 -2.57 16.12 -17.77
CA GLY A 177 -2.28 17.39 -17.13
C GLY A 177 -2.96 17.58 -15.77
N LYS A 178 -3.75 16.61 -15.28
CA LYS A 178 -4.40 16.69 -13.97
C LYS A 178 -3.63 15.90 -12.92
N HIS A 179 -3.81 16.34 -11.67
CA HIS A 179 -3.36 15.60 -10.51
C HIS A 179 -4.36 14.52 -10.13
N ALA A 180 -3.83 13.39 -9.68
CA ALA A 180 -4.60 12.29 -9.15
C ALA A 180 -3.87 11.68 -7.95
N GLN A 181 -4.61 10.98 -7.10
CA GLN A 181 -4.04 10.08 -6.12
C GLN A 181 -4.28 8.64 -6.60
N VAL A 182 -3.22 7.83 -6.60
CA VAL A 182 -3.24 6.46 -7.11
C VAL A 182 -2.93 5.51 -5.97
N VAL A 183 -3.82 4.54 -5.77
CA VAL A 183 -3.58 3.37 -4.92
C VAL A 183 -3.40 2.15 -5.82
N GLY A 184 -2.40 1.32 -5.51
CA GLY A 184 -2.08 0.16 -6.31
C GLY A 184 -1.04 -0.74 -5.67
N ALA A 185 -0.47 -1.63 -6.47
CA ALA A 185 0.63 -2.50 -6.06
C ALA A 185 1.81 -2.32 -7.01
N TRP A 186 3.01 -2.07 -6.48
CA TRP A 186 4.25 -2.14 -7.26
C TRP A 186 4.41 -3.53 -7.87
N ARG A 187 4.82 -3.57 -9.13
CA ARG A 187 5.50 -4.75 -9.66
C ARG A 187 6.93 -4.75 -9.09
N PRO A 188 7.37 -5.84 -8.43
CA PRO A 188 8.68 -5.88 -7.82
C PRO A 188 9.80 -5.52 -8.80
N ASP A 189 10.75 -4.71 -8.33
CA ASP A 189 11.98 -4.35 -9.05
C ASP A 189 11.77 -3.57 -10.37
N THR A 190 10.60 -2.97 -10.57
CA THR A 190 10.30 -2.08 -11.70
C THR A 190 9.76 -0.72 -11.24
N ASN A 191 9.55 0.19 -12.20
CA ASN A 191 8.80 1.44 -12.02
C ASN A 191 7.36 1.32 -12.55
N GLU A 192 6.77 0.13 -12.42
CA GLU A 192 5.39 -0.15 -12.85
C GLU A 192 4.46 -0.47 -11.67
N VAL A 193 3.26 0.09 -11.69
CA VAL A 193 2.22 -0.11 -10.67
C VAL A 193 0.99 -0.74 -11.31
N ASP A 194 0.47 -1.81 -10.75
CA ASP A 194 -0.88 -2.27 -11.06
C ASP A 194 -1.88 -1.41 -10.26
N LEU A 195 -2.84 -0.81 -10.95
CA LEU A 195 -3.74 0.19 -10.37
C LEU A 195 -4.94 -0.47 -9.69
N ALA A 196 -5.18 -0.16 -8.42
CA ALA A 196 -6.41 -0.54 -7.72
C ALA A 196 -7.45 0.58 -7.83
N THR A 197 -7.07 1.81 -7.44
CA THR A 197 -8.00 2.94 -7.44
C THR A 197 -7.28 4.22 -7.84
N VAL A 198 -7.92 5.01 -8.70
CA VAL A 198 -7.48 6.35 -9.09
C VAL A 198 -8.48 7.38 -8.58
N TYR A 199 -8.05 8.23 -7.66
CA TYR A 199 -8.85 9.35 -7.16
C TYR A 199 -8.48 10.60 -7.95
N ALA A 200 -9.47 11.21 -8.60
CA ALA A 200 -9.28 12.40 -9.41
C ALA A 200 -10.35 13.45 -9.10
N ALA A 201 -9.96 14.72 -9.21
CA ALA A 201 -10.93 15.79 -9.36
C ALA A 201 -11.30 15.87 -10.85
N ALA A 202 -12.57 15.59 -11.17
CA ALA A 202 -13.09 15.72 -12.53
C ALA A 202 -13.38 17.19 -12.85
#